data_AF-A0A3M1L7I6-F1
#
_entry.id   AF-A0A3M1L7I6-F1
#
_cell.length_a   1.000
_cell.length_b   1.000
_cell.length_c   1.000
_cell.angle_alpha   90.00
_cell.angle_beta   90.00
_cell.angle_gamma   90.00
#
_symmetry.space_group_name_H-M   'P 1'
#
loop_
_entity.id
_entity.type
_entity.pdbx_description
1 polymer ?
#
loop_
_entity_poly.entity_id
_entity_poly.type
_entity_poly.pdbx_seq_one_letter_code
_entity_poly.pdbx_strand_id
1 'polypeptide(L)'
;MTASNSPTTKSDKTLEAMKNFAEQYAKRTNTYFCQDLTVTAVVIEGLARHKEELGAPLCPCRHYEDKEAEVKNAFWNCPCVPMRERKECHCMLFLTPDNEFAGDKQEIDLKLIEEVRESMKK
;
A
#
# COMPACT_ATOMS: atom_id res chain seq x y z
N MET A 1 1.76 26.19 19.16
CA MET A 1 1.95 25.48 17.89
C MET A 1 3.36 24.89 17.89
N THR A 2 3.53 23.71 18.46
CA THR A 2 4.82 23.01 18.47
C THR A 2 4.77 21.93 17.40
N ALA A 3 5.39 22.21 16.27
CA ALA A 3 5.69 21.19 15.26
C ALA A 3 6.72 20.24 15.85
N SER A 4 6.29 19.02 16.21
CA SER A 4 7.19 17.94 16.59
C SER A 4 7.94 17.45 15.35
N ASN A 5 9.17 17.92 15.17
CA ASN A 5 10.04 17.48 14.10
C ASN A 5 10.88 16.29 14.63
N SER A 6 10.31 15.09 14.57
CA SER A 6 11.04 13.85 14.84
C SER A 6 11.99 13.53 13.68
N PRO A 7 13.21 13.01 13.93
CA PRO A 7 14.09 12.58 12.85
C PRO A 7 13.44 11.41 12.08
N THR A 8 13.06 11.67 10.82
CA THR A 8 12.39 10.70 9.94
C THR A 8 13.36 9.57 9.58
N THR A 9 13.05 8.34 10.01
CA THR A 9 13.88 7.18 9.70
C THR A 9 13.79 6.82 8.21
N LYS A 10 14.74 6.04 7.68
CA LYS A 10 14.68 5.51 6.30
C LYS A 10 13.37 4.74 6.06
N SER A 11 12.88 4.06 7.09
CA SER A 11 11.65 3.30 7.01
C SER A 11 10.43 4.22 6.90
N ASP A 12 10.37 5.28 7.70
CA ASP A 12 9.27 6.25 7.64
C ASP A 12 9.20 6.94 6.27
N LYS A 13 10.35 7.22 5.65
CA LYS A 13 10.42 7.74 4.28
C LYS A 13 9.88 6.75 3.24
N THR A 14 10.11 5.45 3.45
CA THR A 14 9.61 4.42 2.54
C THR A 14 8.10 4.26 2.69
N LEU A 15 7.60 4.34 3.92
CA LEU A 15 6.18 4.32 4.22
C LEU A 15 5.45 5.52 3.59
N GLU A 16 5.97 6.73 3.77
CA GLU A 16 5.42 7.94 3.17
C GLU A 16 5.45 7.87 1.64
N ALA A 17 6.52 7.33 1.04
CA ALA A 17 6.59 7.11 -0.40
C ALA A 17 5.52 6.11 -0.90
N MET A 18 5.23 5.04 -0.15
CA MET A 18 4.19 4.07 -0.51
C MET A 18 2.78 4.64 -0.33
N LYS A 19 2.55 5.44 0.71
CA LYS A 19 1.32 6.22 0.87
C LYS A 19 1.09 7.12 -0.35
N ASN A 20 2.07 7.96 -0.69
CA ASN A 20 1.96 8.91 -1.80
C ASN A 20 1.76 8.19 -3.14
N PHE A 21 2.44 7.06 -3.35
CA PHE A 21 2.22 6.19 -4.50
C PHE A 21 0.75 5.70 -4.56
N ALA A 22 0.21 5.19 -3.45
CA ALA A 22 -1.15 4.67 -3.42
C ALA A 22 -2.18 5.77 -3.75
N GLU A 23 -2.05 6.96 -3.15
CA GLU A 23 -2.97 8.09 -3.40
C GLU A 23 -2.90 8.56 -4.86
N GLN A 24 -1.69 8.73 -5.40
CA GLN A 24 -1.50 9.14 -6.80
C GLN A 24 -2.02 8.08 -7.77
N TYR A 25 -1.78 6.80 -7.49
CA TYR A 25 -2.23 5.72 -8.36
C TYR A 25 -3.76 5.61 -8.34
N ALA A 26 -4.39 5.68 -7.15
CA ALA A 26 -5.84 5.66 -6.98
C ALA A 26 -6.52 6.78 -7.80
N LYS A 27 -6.02 8.02 -7.67
CA LYS A 27 -6.48 9.18 -8.45
C LYS A 27 -6.33 8.95 -9.95
N ARG A 28 -5.17 8.44 -10.38
CA ARG A 28 -4.88 8.20 -11.81
C ARG A 28 -5.75 7.11 -12.42
N THR A 29 -6.07 6.05 -11.68
CA THR A 29 -6.84 4.91 -12.21
C THR A 29 -8.34 5.02 -11.96
N ASN A 30 -8.81 6.11 -11.36
CA ASN A 30 -10.20 6.27 -10.92
C ASN A 30 -10.67 5.08 -10.06
N THR A 31 -9.86 4.74 -9.07
CA THR A 31 -10.15 3.72 -8.07
C THR A 31 -10.12 4.36 -6.68
N TYR A 32 -10.79 3.72 -5.74
CA TYR A 32 -10.97 4.21 -4.38
C TYR A 32 -10.40 3.20 -3.38
N PHE A 33 -10.09 3.70 -2.19
CA PHE A 33 -9.67 2.86 -1.07
C PHE A 33 -10.86 2.10 -0.50
N CYS A 34 -10.58 1.02 0.23
CA CYS A 34 -11.59 0.32 1.00
C CYS A 34 -12.31 1.29 1.95
N GLN A 35 -13.62 1.12 2.12
CA GLN A 35 -14.43 1.87 3.09
C GLN A 35 -13.86 1.76 4.52
N ASP A 36 -13.22 0.62 4.83
CA ASP A 36 -12.39 0.46 6.00
C ASP A 36 -10.93 0.82 5.66
N LEU A 37 -10.51 2.03 6.07
CA LEU A 37 -9.16 2.51 5.83
C LEU A 37 -8.08 1.73 6.58
N THR A 38 -8.44 0.91 7.59
CA THR A 38 -7.46 0.03 8.25
C THR A 38 -6.93 -1.03 7.29
N VAL A 39 -7.77 -1.56 6.39
CA VAL A 39 -7.34 -2.47 5.30
C VAL A 39 -6.32 -1.79 4.40
N THR A 40 -6.63 -0.57 3.97
CA THR A 40 -5.74 0.26 3.15
C THR A 40 -4.39 0.49 3.84
N ALA A 41 -4.40 0.84 5.14
CA ALA A 41 -3.21 1.06 5.93
C ALA A 41 -2.33 -0.21 6.06
N VAL A 42 -2.95 -1.37 6.36
CA VAL A 42 -2.25 -2.67 6.44
C VAL A 42 -1.53 -3.00 5.13
N VAL A 43 -2.19 -2.77 3.99
CA VAL A 43 -1.60 -3.07 2.68
C VAL A 43 -0.45 -2.12 2.35
N ILE A 44 -0.60 -0.81 2.64
CA ILE A 44 0.47 0.16 2.41
C ILE A 44 1.70 -0.16 3.27
N GLU A 45 1.52 -0.52 4.54
CA GLU A 45 2.62 -0.95 5.41
C GLU A 45 3.29 -2.22 4.86
N GLY A 46 2.51 -3.22 4.43
CA GLY A 46 3.06 -4.43 3.82
C GLY A 46 3.87 -4.18 2.55
N LEU A 47 3.40 -3.27 1.68
CA LEU A 47 4.12 -2.84 0.49
C LEU A 47 5.42 -2.11 0.83
N ALA A 48 5.39 -1.24 1.85
CA ALA A 48 6.57 -0.53 2.34
C ALA A 48 7.60 -1.53 2.89
N ARG A 49 7.16 -2.51 3.69
CA ARG A 49 8.02 -3.55 4.24
C ARG A 49 8.70 -4.38 3.16
N HIS A 50 7.95 -4.86 2.17
CA HIS A 50 8.55 -5.58 1.03
C HIS A 50 9.50 -4.69 0.21
N LYS A 51 9.22 -3.40 0.08
CA LYS A 51 10.14 -2.47 -0.58
C LYS A 51 11.45 -2.30 0.20
N GLU A 52 11.40 -2.31 1.53
CA GLU A 52 12.60 -2.25 2.37
C GLU A 52 13.41 -3.55 2.33
N GLU A 53 12.73 -4.70 2.45
CA GLU A 53 13.34 -6.03 2.50
C GLU A 53 13.87 -6.50 1.14
N LEU A 54 13.07 -6.31 0.07
CA LEU A 54 13.29 -6.90 -1.25
C LEU A 54 13.69 -5.86 -2.32
N GLY A 55 13.62 -4.57 -2.00
CA GLY A 55 13.87 -3.45 -2.94
C GLY A 55 12.68 -3.06 -3.82
N ALA A 56 11.64 -3.90 -3.90
CA ALA A 56 10.43 -3.68 -4.69
C ALA A 56 9.16 -3.93 -3.86
N PRO A 57 8.06 -3.19 -4.12
CA PRO A 57 6.82 -3.32 -3.37
C PRO A 57 6.02 -4.56 -3.83
N LEU A 58 6.52 -5.75 -3.52
CA LEU A 58 5.85 -7.02 -3.83
C LEU A 58 4.50 -7.07 -3.11
N CYS A 59 3.45 -7.55 -3.78
CA CYS A 59 2.09 -7.60 -3.22
C CYS A 59 2.05 -8.37 -1.88
N PRO A 60 1.59 -7.77 -0.75
CA PRO A 60 1.67 -8.40 0.57
C PRO A 60 0.55 -9.42 0.84
N CYS A 61 -0.52 -9.42 0.05
CA CYS A 61 -1.68 -10.30 0.23
C CYS A 61 -1.56 -11.63 -0.53
N ARG A 62 -0.34 -12.07 -0.85
CA ARG A 62 -0.08 -13.37 -1.48
C ARG A 62 1.03 -14.11 -0.76
N HIS A 63 0.95 -15.43 -0.82
CA HIS A 63 2.04 -16.31 -0.46
C HIS A 63 2.97 -16.50 -1.67
N TYR A 64 4.28 -16.58 -1.42
CA TYR A 64 5.30 -16.81 -2.43
C TYR A 64 6.30 -17.82 -1.87
N GLU A 65 6.68 -18.80 -2.70
CA GLU A 65 7.74 -19.76 -2.37
C GLU A 65 9.12 -19.09 -2.41
N ASP A 66 9.37 -18.23 -3.40
CA ASP A 66 10.61 -17.48 -3.58
C ASP A 66 10.28 -16.01 -3.90
N LYS A 67 10.44 -15.13 -2.90
CA LYS A 67 10.09 -13.72 -3.04
C LYS A 67 11.06 -12.97 -3.96
N GLU A 68 12.33 -13.36 -3.95
CA GLU A 68 13.39 -12.74 -4.74
C GLU A 68 13.21 -13.02 -6.24
N ALA A 69 12.82 -14.25 -6.59
CA ALA A 69 12.47 -14.61 -7.96
C ALA A 69 11.23 -13.83 -8.46
N GLU A 70 10.20 -13.69 -7.62
CA GLU A 70 8.97 -12.97 -7.96
C GLU A 70 9.21 -11.46 -8.14
N VAL A 71 10.06 -10.87 -7.29
CA VAL A 71 10.48 -9.47 -7.44
C VAL A 71 11.20 -9.25 -8.77
N LYS A 72 12.05 -10.19 -9.19
CA LYS A 72 12.74 -10.14 -10.50
C LYS A 72 11.78 -10.32 -11.67
N ASN A 73 10.77 -11.18 -11.54
CA ASN A 73 9.73 -11.39 -12.54
C ASN A 73 8.81 -10.15 -12.69
N ALA A 74 8.61 -9.43 -11.59
CA ALA A 74 7.84 -8.19 -11.50
C ALA A 74 6.34 -8.30 -11.82
N PHE A 75 5.80 -9.51 -11.99
CA PHE A 75 4.36 -9.73 -12.18
C PHE A 75 3.54 -9.22 -10.99
N TRP A 76 4.02 -9.48 -9.76
CA TRP A 76 3.37 -9.12 -8.51
C TRP A 76 3.93 -7.86 -7.83
N ASN A 77 4.88 -7.18 -8.46
CA ASN A 77 5.34 -5.88 -7.99
C ASN A 77 4.22 -4.85 -8.17
N CYS A 78 3.86 -4.15 -7.10
CA CYS A 78 2.77 -3.19 -7.12
C CYS A 78 3.11 -1.98 -8.00
N PRO A 79 2.23 -1.56 -8.94
CA PRO A 79 0.94 -2.15 -9.28
C PRO A 79 1.11 -3.43 -10.13
N CYS A 80 0.55 -4.54 -9.66
CA CYS A 80 0.70 -5.86 -10.29
C CYS A 80 0.00 -5.91 -11.66
N VAL A 81 0.33 -6.94 -12.46
CA VAL A 81 -0.25 -7.12 -13.81
C VAL A 81 -1.79 -7.09 -13.81
N PRO A 82 -2.51 -7.82 -12.93
CA PRO A 82 -3.98 -7.76 -12.89
C PRO A 82 -4.53 -6.35 -12.63
N MET A 83 -3.88 -5.58 -11.76
CA MET A 83 -4.28 -4.20 -11.49
C MET A 83 -4.07 -3.31 -12.71
N ARG A 84 -2.92 -3.44 -13.40
CA ARG A 84 -2.59 -2.62 -14.56
C ARG A 84 -3.48 -2.91 -15.77
N GLU A 85 -3.81 -4.18 -16.00
CA GLU A 85 -4.54 -4.59 -17.21
C GLU A 85 -6.06 -4.56 -17.02
N ARG A 86 -6.55 -4.90 -15.82
CA ARG A 86 -7.98 -5.12 -15.57
C ARG A 86 -8.55 -4.39 -14.36
N LYS A 87 -7.74 -3.60 -13.64
CA LYS A 87 -8.10 -2.97 -12.36
C LYS A 87 -8.53 -3.96 -11.28
N GLU A 88 -7.98 -5.17 -11.32
CA GLU A 88 -8.22 -6.21 -10.32
C GLU A 88 -7.17 -6.11 -9.21
N CYS A 89 -7.57 -5.62 -8.03
CA CYS A 89 -6.71 -5.53 -6.85
C CYS A 89 -7.19 -6.48 -5.74
N HIS A 90 -6.56 -7.65 -5.62
CA HIS A 90 -6.88 -8.60 -4.55
C HIS A 90 -6.72 -8.02 -3.14
N CYS A 91 -5.76 -7.10 -2.96
CA CYS A 91 -5.49 -6.47 -1.67
C CYS A 91 -6.58 -5.49 -1.22
N MET A 92 -7.58 -5.20 -2.07
CA MET A 92 -8.58 -4.16 -1.82
C MET A 92 -8.00 -2.74 -1.62
N LEU A 93 -6.78 -2.51 -2.13
CA LEU A 93 -6.15 -1.18 -2.11
C LEU A 93 -6.68 -0.29 -3.23
N PHE A 94 -6.99 -0.84 -4.40
CA PHE A 94 -7.52 -0.08 -5.53
C PHE A 94 -8.82 -0.72 -5.99
N LEU A 95 -9.94 -0.22 -5.47
CA LEU A 95 -11.27 -0.72 -5.77
C LEU A 95 -11.94 0.15 -6.83
N THR A 96 -12.62 -0.47 -7.79
CA THR A 96 -13.44 0.27 -8.74
C THR A 96 -14.69 0.86 -8.05
N PRO A 97 -15.30 1.94 -8.58
CA PRO A 97 -16.41 2.62 -7.92
C PRO A 97 -17.65 1.74 -7.72
N ASP A 98 -17.78 0.68 -8.50
CA ASP A 98 -18.86 -0.32 -8.47
C ASP A 98 -18.59 -1.47 -7.49
N ASN A 99 -17.41 -1.53 -6.86
CA ASN A 99 -17.09 -2.52 -5.85
C ASN A 99 -17.84 -2.23 -4.53
N GLU A 100 -18.47 -3.24 -3.94
CA GLU A 100 -19.28 -3.09 -2.73
C GLU A 100 -18.50 -2.61 -1.49
N PHE A 101 -17.17 -2.78 -1.48
CA PHE A 101 -16.30 -2.34 -0.40
C PHE A 101 -15.57 -1.03 -0.71
N ALA A 102 -15.78 -0.44 -1.90
CA ALA A 102 -15.19 0.84 -2.24
C ALA A 102 -15.78 1.94 -1.36
N GLY A 103 -14.91 2.68 -0.68
CA GLY A 103 -15.27 3.96 -0.09
C GLY A 103 -15.28 5.07 -1.13
N ASP A 104 -15.29 6.31 -0.65
CA ASP A 104 -15.22 7.53 -1.45
C ASP A 104 -13.84 8.20 -1.41
N LYS A 105 -12.89 7.62 -0.67
CA LYS A 105 -11.57 8.21 -0.42
C LYS A 105 -10.50 7.70 -1.40
N GLN A 106 -9.63 8.61 -1.78
CA GLN A 106 -8.38 8.35 -2.52
C GLN A 106 -7.16 8.91 -1.77
N GLU A 107 -7.36 9.23 -0.49
CA GLU A 107 -6.40 9.80 0.43
C GLU A 107 -6.53 9.11 1.79
N ILE A 108 -5.42 9.00 2.51
CA ILE A 108 -5.36 8.36 3.83
C ILE A 108 -4.43 9.17 4.74
N ASP A 109 -4.70 9.24 6.04
CA ASP A 109 -3.79 9.91 6.99
C ASP A 109 -2.57 9.02 7.23
N LEU A 110 -1.37 9.60 7.19
CA LEU A 110 -0.13 8.90 7.52
C LEU A 110 -0.18 8.34 8.95
N LYS A 111 -0.81 9.07 9.89
CA LYS A 111 -0.94 8.64 11.29
C LYS A 111 -1.69 7.32 11.43
N LEU A 112 -2.71 7.09 10.61
CA LEU A 112 -3.45 5.83 10.64
C LEU A 112 -2.56 4.64 10.23
N ILE A 113 -1.68 4.86 9.25
CA ILE A 113 -0.73 3.84 8.79
C ILE A 113 0.31 3.57 9.89
N GLU A 114 0.81 4.61 10.55
CA GLU A 114 1.73 4.49 11.68
C GLU A 114 1.10 3.76 12.88
N GLU A 115 -0.16 4.06 13.21
CA GLU A 115 -0.91 3.38 14.28
C GLU A 115 -1.07 1.87 14.00
N VAL A 116 -1.43 1.51 12.76
CA VAL A 116 -1.53 0.11 12.31
C VAL A 116 -0.18 -0.58 12.40
N ARG A 117 0.89 0.07 11.94
CA ARG A 117 2.25 -0.45 12.03
C ARG A 117 2.68 -0.75 13.46
N GLU A 118 2.40 0.15 14.41
CA GLU A 118 2.71 -0.10 15.83
C GLU A 118 1.86 -1.23 16.42
N SER A 119 0.61 -1.40 15.98
CA SER A 119 -0.26 -2.49 16.44
C SER A 119 0.26 -3.88 16.03
N MET A 120 0.99 -4.00 14.93
CA MET A 120 1.57 -5.26 14.43
C MET A 120 2.86 -5.69 15.14
N LYS A 121 3.49 -4.79 15.91
CA LYS A 121 4.73 -5.08 16.63
C LYS A 121 4.51 -5.71 18.01
N LYS A 122 3.26 -5.72 18.50
CA LYS A 122 2.86 -6.34 19.77
C LYS A 122 2.54 -7.81 19.58
#